data_AF-A0ABD1Z1P7-F1
#
_entry.id   AF-A0ABD1Z1P7-F1
#
_cell.length_a   1.000
_cell.length_b   1.000
_cell.length_c   1.000
_cell.angle_alpha   90.00
_cell.angle_beta   90.00
_cell.angle_gamma   90.00
#
_symmetry.space_group_name_H-M   'P 1'
#
loop_
_entity.id
_entity.type
_entity.pdbx_description
1 polymer ?
#
loop_
_entity_poly.entity_id
_entity_poly.type
_entity_poly.pdbx_seq_one_letter_code
_entity_poly.pdbx_strand_id
1 'polypeptide(L)'
;MEGTVGTKCISQIGQRADEYSIHWMSMSFTRPLGKKEGEIKVENRDFLSARVGTIASVAGISGSSFSVCQSARVVCSQVNNGDSLLREGISKVWKLKGKIEDSYSSEASSISTAASKIESAANEISPKLDNLAKYVSQIQVANSVVSQTDGKADKSAVVEFVNSNISLATEQVKSVDSSYKVMSEAQLDLIKVAESLFKRGFDGVAVQNPKEGGKLKVSIGLSPDSNYWILAVNGESSSYNAALVYSCSEVLTGGIDETVWILSRTPELDDETMMSFINKASSLGIDLDCDAPFVKAVRTSNCPA
;
A
#
# COMPACT_ATOMS: atom_id res chain seq x y z
N MET A 1 -22.81 27.54 35.67
CA MET A 1 -22.80 27.41 34.20
C MET A 1 -22.54 25.95 33.91
N GLU A 2 -23.62 25.18 33.83
CA GLU A 2 -23.59 23.75 33.50
C GLU A 2 -23.65 23.62 31.99
N GLY A 3 -22.67 22.91 31.41
CA GLY A 3 -22.59 22.63 29.99
C GLY A 3 -22.80 21.15 29.75
N THR A 4 -24.03 20.77 29.43
CA THR A 4 -24.41 19.42 29.02
C THR A 4 -23.96 19.19 27.58
N VAL A 5 -22.95 18.34 27.37
CA VAL A 5 -22.60 17.81 26.05
C VAL A 5 -22.62 16.29 26.15
N GLY A 6 -23.56 15.65 25.46
CA GLY A 6 -23.60 14.20 25.38
C GLY A 6 -25.00 13.65 25.22
N THR A 7 -25.51 13.59 23.98
CA THR A 7 -26.43 12.53 23.50
C THR A 7 -26.80 12.80 22.04
N LYS A 8 -25.98 12.31 21.12
CA LYS A 8 -26.42 12.05 19.74
C LYS A 8 -25.47 11.06 19.09
N CYS A 9 -25.77 9.77 19.27
CA CYS A 9 -25.38 8.68 18.36
C CYS A 9 -25.97 7.36 18.88
N ILE A 10 -27.30 7.20 18.79
CA ILE A 10 -27.94 5.88 18.80
C ILE A 10 -29.04 5.91 17.74
N SER A 11 -28.71 5.49 16.52
CA SER A 11 -29.65 4.83 15.63
C SER A 11 -28.92 4.35 14.37
N GLN A 12 -29.18 3.09 14.01
CA GLN A 12 -28.83 2.40 12.76
C GLN A 12 -27.52 1.62 12.79
N ILE A 13 -27.61 0.29 12.90
CA ILE A 13 -27.38 -0.66 11.79
C ILE A 13 -27.79 -2.06 12.27
N GLY A 14 -28.66 -2.71 11.48
CA GLY A 14 -29.10 -4.10 11.68
C GLY A 14 -28.72 -4.99 10.49
N GLN A 15 -28.17 -6.17 10.84
CA GLN A 15 -28.19 -7.52 10.22
C GLN A 15 -28.17 -7.72 8.68
N ARG A 16 -27.13 -8.42 8.17
CA ARG A 16 -27.17 -9.81 7.61
C ARG A 16 -25.77 -10.34 7.24
N ALA A 17 -25.59 -11.66 7.39
CA ALA A 17 -24.40 -12.50 7.21
C ALA A 17 -24.09 -12.79 5.71
N ASP A 18 -22.88 -13.17 5.29
CA ASP A 18 -22.27 -14.51 5.45
C ASP A 18 -20.71 -14.52 5.42
N GLU A 19 -20.13 -15.64 5.88
CA GLU A 19 -18.74 -16.16 5.72
C GLU A 19 -17.63 -15.78 6.74
N TYR A 20 -16.74 -16.75 6.95
CA TYR A 20 -15.92 -17.04 8.15
C TYR A 20 -14.62 -16.21 8.32
N SER A 21 -14.23 -15.90 9.58
CA SER A 21 -12.84 -16.01 10.11
C SER A 21 -12.74 -15.50 11.57
N ILE A 22 -11.80 -16.03 12.35
CA ILE A 22 -11.38 -15.44 13.63
C ILE A 22 -10.75 -14.07 13.32
N HIS A 23 -11.39 -12.98 13.74
CA HIS A 23 -10.91 -11.63 13.46
C HIS A 23 -10.24 -10.99 14.67
N TRP A 24 -8.91 -10.86 14.58
CA TRP A 24 -8.21 -9.75 15.21
C TRP A 24 -8.65 -8.48 14.48
N MET A 25 -9.33 -7.57 15.18
CA MET A 25 -9.63 -6.26 14.62
C MET A 25 -8.53 -5.29 15.10
N SER A 26 -7.54 -5.09 14.24
CA SER A 26 -6.64 -3.94 14.27
C SER A 26 -7.19 -2.92 13.29
N MET A 27 -7.50 -1.71 13.76
CA MET A 27 -7.70 -0.56 12.89
C MET A 27 -6.33 0.05 12.65
N SER A 28 -5.83 -0.05 11.42
CA SER A 28 -4.68 0.71 10.95
C SER A 28 -5.14 1.56 9.77
N PHE A 29 -4.84 2.86 9.81
CA PHE A 29 -5.21 3.79 8.74
C PHE A 29 -4.33 3.60 7.50
N THR A 30 -4.94 3.28 6.37
CA THR A 30 -4.42 3.62 5.04
C THR A 30 -5.47 4.40 4.26
N ARG A 31 -5.05 5.54 3.70
CA ARG A 31 -5.86 6.45 2.89
C ARG A 31 -6.62 5.72 1.77
N PRO A 32 -7.80 6.20 1.36
CA PRO A 32 -8.60 5.53 0.33
C PRO A 32 -7.90 5.56 -1.04
N LEU A 33 -7.55 4.37 -1.55
CA LEU A 33 -7.33 4.14 -2.99
C LEU A 33 -8.70 4.12 -3.69
N GLY A 34 -9.29 5.30 -3.81
CA GLY A 34 -10.54 5.55 -4.49
C GLY A 34 -10.32 6.37 -5.76
N LYS A 35 -9.66 5.78 -6.75
CA LYS A 35 -9.78 6.11 -8.19
C LYS A 35 -9.05 5.02 -8.98
N LYS A 36 -9.66 4.52 -10.05
CA LYS A 36 -8.99 3.68 -11.05
C LYS A 36 -7.93 4.52 -11.76
N GLU A 37 -6.76 4.64 -11.17
CA GLU A 37 -5.54 5.03 -11.90
C GLU A 37 -4.95 3.76 -12.50
N GLY A 38 -4.94 3.68 -13.83
CA GLY A 38 -4.45 2.50 -14.55
C GLY A 38 -4.81 2.48 -16.02
N GLU A 39 -5.81 3.24 -16.48
CA GLU A 39 -5.94 3.56 -17.90
C GLU A 39 -5.39 4.96 -18.16
N ILE A 40 -4.13 5.04 -18.60
CA ILE A 40 -3.72 6.15 -19.44
C ILE A 40 -4.41 5.93 -20.79
N LYS A 41 -5.65 6.40 -20.94
CA LYS A 41 -6.24 6.57 -22.26
C LYS A 41 -5.55 7.74 -22.94
N VAL A 42 -4.47 7.42 -23.65
CA VAL A 42 -3.96 8.29 -24.71
C VAL A 42 -4.93 8.17 -25.89
N GLU A 43 -6.09 8.83 -25.81
CA GLU A 43 -6.91 9.04 -27.01
C GLU A 43 -6.23 10.10 -27.88
N ASN A 44 -5.24 9.67 -28.67
CA ASN A 44 -4.64 10.49 -29.72
C ASN A 44 -5.51 10.40 -30.99
N ARG A 45 -6.78 10.85 -30.90
CA ARG A 45 -7.70 10.84 -32.06
C ARG A 45 -7.38 11.91 -33.11
N ASP A 46 -6.57 12.92 -32.76
CA ASP A 46 -6.31 14.05 -33.65
C ASP A 46 -5.11 13.86 -34.59
N PHE A 47 -4.36 12.76 -34.43
CA PHE A 47 -3.11 12.56 -35.18
C PHE A 47 -3.31 12.18 -36.66
N LEU A 48 -4.51 11.74 -37.07
CA LEU A 48 -4.70 11.11 -38.39
C LEU A 48 -5.48 11.95 -39.42
N SER A 49 -5.93 13.17 -39.10
CA SER A 49 -6.71 14.00 -40.04
C SER A 49 -6.03 15.30 -40.51
N ALA A 50 -4.86 15.65 -39.97
CA ALA A 50 -4.14 16.85 -40.39
C ALA A 50 -3.48 16.63 -41.78
N ARG A 51 -4.14 17.13 -42.84
CA ARG A 51 -3.55 17.23 -44.18
C ARG A 51 -2.20 17.95 -44.11
N VAL A 52 -1.15 17.22 -44.47
CA VAL A 52 0.24 17.67 -44.60
C VAL A 52 0.29 18.85 -45.57
N GLY A 53 0.52 20.08 -45.09
CA GLY A 53 0.65 21.22 -46.00
C GLY A 53 0.81 22.62 -45.42
N THR A 54 0.62 22.86 -44.12
CA THR A 54 0.71 24.23 -43.55
C THR A 54 1.53 24.29 -42.27
N ILE A 55 2.08 25.46 -41.96
CA ILE A 55 2.83 25.76 -40.72
C ILE A 55 2.09 25.28 -39.45
N ALA A 56 0.75 25.24 -39.49
CA ALA A 56 -0.09 24.70 -38.43
C ALA A 56 0.16 23.22 -38.12
N SER A 57 0.48 22.37 -39.11
CA SER A 57 0.79 20.95 -38.87
C SER A 57 2.15 20.77 -38.17
N VAL A 58 3.11 21.65 -38.43
CA VAL A 58 4.42 21.62 -37.75
C VAL A 58 4.28 22.05 -36.29
N ALA A 59 3.48 23.09 -36.01
CA ALA A 59 3.18 23.51 -34.65
C ALA A 59 2.44 22.43 -33.85
N GLY A 60 1.48 21.72 -34.46
CA GLY A 60 0.77 20.60 -33.83
C GLY A 60 1.68 19.41 -33.49
N ILE A 61 2.59 19.05 -34.41
CA ILE A 61 3.59 18.00 -34.18
C ILE A 61 4.52 18.39 -33.03
N SER A 62 5.06 19.62 -33.04
CA SER A 62 5.96 20.12 -32.01
C SER A 62 5.31 20.15 -30.61
N GLY A 63 4.05 20.61 -30.51
CA GLY A 63 3.30 20.60 -29.25
C GLY A 63 3.06 19.18 -28.71
N SER A 64 2.71 18.25 -29.60
CA SER A 64 2.48 16.84 -29.23
C SER A 64 3.78 16.16 -28.79
N SER A 65 4.87 16.40 -29.52
CA SER A 65 6.21 15.91 -29.13
C SER A 65 6.62 16.45 -27.76
N PHE A 66 6.40 17.74 -27.48
CA PHE A 66 6.70 18.32 -26.17
C PHE A 66 5.91 17.63 -25.04
N SER A 67 4.61 17.38 -25.23
CA SER A 67 3.79 16.68 -24.24
C SER A 67 4.29 15.27 -23.96
N VAL A 68 4.61 14.49 -25.00
CA VAL A 68 5.17 13.13 -24.85
C VAL A 68 6.47 13.16 -24.04
N CYS A 69 7.31 14.17 -24.28
CA CYS A 69 8.59 14.31 -23.58
C CYS A 69 8.43 14.66 -22.10
N GLN A 70 7.46 15.51 -21.76
CA GLN A 70 7.16 15.82 -20.35
C GLN A 70 6.59 14.61 -19.62
N SER A 71 5.65 13.89 -20.24
CA SER A 71 5.12 12.65 -19.67
C SER A 71 6.22 11.61 -19.46
N ALA A 72 7.13 11.45 -20.43
CA ALA A 72 8.27 10.53 -20.30
C ALA A 72 9.18 10.92 -19.13
N ARG A 73 9.47 12.21 -18.91
CA ARG A 73 10.26 12.67 -17.75
C ARG A 73 9.61 12.34 -16.41
N VAL A 74 8.30 12.54 -16.30
CA VAL A 74 7.54 12.20 -15.09
C VAL A 74 7.62 10.69 -14.82
N VAL A 75 7.42 9.87 -15.84
CA VAL A 75 7.53 8.40 -15.74
C VAL A 75 8.94 7.99 -15.31
N CYS A 76 9.99 8.53 -15.93
CA CYS A 76 11.37 8.23 -15.54
C CYS A 76 11.65 8.60 -14.07
N SER A 77 11.18 9.77 -13.61
CA SER A 77 11.34 10.17 -12.20
C SER A 77 10.59 9.24 -11.25
N GLN A 78 9.38 8.81 -11.60
CA GLN A 78 8.59 7.89 -10.79
C GLN A 78 9.25 6.51 -10.71
N VAL A 79 9.80 6.01 -11.82
CA VAL A 79 10.52 4.73 -11.84
C VAL A 79 11.78 4.80 -10.99
N ASN A 80 12.57 5.87 -11.09
CA ASN A 80 13.79 6.01 -10.27
C ASN A 80 13.48 5.99 -8.77
N ASN A 81 12.43 6.71 -8.34
CA ASN A 81 11.97 6.66 -6.95
C ASN A 81 11.37 5.28 -6.59
N GLY A 82 10.75 4.62 -7.56
CA GLY A 82 10.19 3.28 -7.43
C GLY A 82 11.25 2.20 -7.22
N ASP A 83 12.41 2.29 -7.88
CA ASP A 83 13.47 1.26 -7.78
C ASP A 83 14.02 1.14 -6.35
N SER A 84 14.25 2.26 -5.66
CA SER A 84 14.73 2.21 -4.26
C SER A 84 13.70 1.56 -3.32
N LEU A 85 12.43 1.93 -3.48
CA LEU A 85 11.33 1.36 -2.68
C LEU A 85 11.13 -0.13 -2.99
N LEU A 86 11.27 -0.51 -4.26
CA LEU A 86 11.15 -1.89 -4.72
C LEU A 86 12.28 -2.76 -4.15
N ARG A 87 13.53 -2.29 -4.18
CA ARG A 87 14.68 -2.99 -3.59
C ARG A 87 14.54 -3.13 -2.08
N GLU A 88 14.07 -2.08 -1.41
CA GLU A 88 13.77 -2.14 0.02
C GLU A 88 12.68 -3.17 0.31
N GLY A 89 11.60 -3.19 -0.48
CA GLY A 89 10.52 -4.16 -0.40
C GLY A 89 11.01 -5.60 -0.59
N ILE A 90 11.79 -5.87 -1.64
CA ILE A 90 12.40 -7.19 -1.89
C ILE A 90 13.29 -7.61 -0.72
N SER A 91 14.11 -6.70 -0.17
CA SER A 91 14.93 -6.99 1.02
C SER A 91 14.09 -7.40 2.23
N LYS A 92 12.96 -6.73 2.47
CA LYS A 92 12.02 -7.09 3.55
C LYS A 92 11.38 -8.46 3.31
N VAL A 93 11.00 -8.78 2.07
CA VAL A 93 10.47 -10.09 1.69
C VAL A 93 11.48 -11.21 1.95
N TRP A 94 12.76 -11.01 1.59
CA TRP A 94 13.81 -11.98 1.88
C TRP A 94 14.08 -12.16 3.38
N LYS A 95 14.05 -11.08 4.16
CA LYS A 95 14.15 -11.17 5.63
C LYS A 95 12.98 -11.95 6.23
N LEU A 96 11.76 -11.74 5.73
CA LEU A 96 10.58 -12.49 6.15
C LEU A 96 10.73 -13.98 5.84
N LYS A 97 11.19 -14.32 4.62
CA LYS A 97 11.50 -15.71 4.23
C LYS A 97 12.41 -16.37 5.26
N GLY A 98 13.54 -15.74 5.60
CA GLY A 98 14.50 -16.28 6.56
C GLY A 98 13.91 -16.50 7.96
N LYS A 99 12.95 -15.67 8.40
CA LYS A 99 12.27 -15.86 9.69
C LYS A 99 11.31 -17.04 9.71
N ILE A 100 10.73 -17.40 8.56
CA ILE A 100 9.72 -18.47 8.49
C ILE A 100 10.27 -19.81 8.02
N GLU A 101 11.47 -19.84 7.45
CA GLU A 101 12.02 -21.01 6.76
C GLU A 101 12.04 -22.28 7.61
N ASP A 102 12.35 -22.14 8.91
CA ASP A 102 12.41 -23.27 9.85
C ASP A 102 11.04 -23.83 10.22
N SER A 103 10.00 -22.97 10.27
CA SER A 103 8.65 -23.34 10.74
C SER A 103 7.65 -23.58 9.60
N TYR A 104 7.89 -22.98 8.44
CA TYR A 104 6.97 -22.90 7.30
C TYR A 104 7.74 -23.03 5.97
N SER A 105 8.46 -24.14 5.78
CA SER A 105 9.35 -24.33 4.63
C SER A 105 8.64 -24.27 3.27
N SER A 106 7.39 -24.74 3.18
CA SER A 106 6.56 -24.62 1.97
C SER A 106 6.27 -23.16 1.63
N GLU A 107 5.81 -22.38 2.59
CA GLU A 107 5.51 -20.96 2.44
C GLU A 107 6.79 -20.16 2.14
N ALA A 108 7.91 -20.51 2.79
CA ALA A 108 9.21 -19.91 2.52
C ALA A 108 9.67 -20.12 1.07
N SER A 109 9.42 -21.31 0.50
CA SER A 109 9.70 -21.60 -0.91
C SER A 109 8.81 -20.78 -1.86
N SER A 110 7.53 -20.62 -1.53
CA SER A 110 6.62 -19.75 -2.29
C SER A 110 7.04 -18.28 -2.24
N ILE A 111 7.45 -17.78 -1.07
CA ILE A 111 8.01 -16.43 -0.91
C ILE A 111 9.26 -16.26 -1.77
N SER A 112 10.21 -17.21 -1.71
CA SER A 112 11.42 -17.18 -2.51
C SER A 112 11.11 -17.11 -4.01
N THR A 113 10.14 -17.91 -4.47
CA THR A 113 9.72 -17.92 -5.88
C THR A 113 9.14 -16.57 -6.29
N ALA A 114 8.23 -16.02 -5.48
CA ALA A 114 7.63 -14.73 -5.77
C ALA A 114 8.65 -13.58 -5.72
N ALA A 115 9.54 -13.56 -4.74
CA ALA A 115 10.61 -12.57 -4.62
C ALA A 115 11.53 -12.59 -5.85
N SER A 116 11.95 -13.77 -6.32
CA SER A 116 12.76 -13.92 -7.52
C SER A 116 12.05 -13.44 -8.79
N LYS A 117 10.73 -13.69 -8.93
CA LYS A 117 9.93 -13.15 -10.06
C LYS A 117 9.92 -11.61 -10.03
N ILE A 118 9.69 -11.01 -8.86
CA ILE A 118 9.67 -9.55 -8.70
C ILE A 118 11.05 -8.98 -9.02
N GLU A 119 12.12 -9.57 -8.51
CA GLU A 119 13.49 -9.11 -8.75
C GLU A 119 13.88 -9.22 -10.22
N SER A 120 13.55 -10.34 -10.88
CA SER A 120 13.82 -10.51 -12.32
C SER A 120 13.07 -9.47 -13.15
N ALA A 121 11.77 -9.26 -12.88
CA ALA A 121 10.97 -8.27 -13.58
C ALA A 121 11.46 -6.84 -13.33
N ALA A 122 11.87 -6.52 -12.10
CA ALA A 122 12.46 -5.23 -11.74
C ALA A 122 13.75 -4.95 -12.54
N ASN A 123 14.64 -5.94 -12.60
CA ASN A 123 15.92 -5.83 -13.33
C ASN A 123 15.72 -5.68 -14.84
N GLU A 124 14.58 -6.14 -15.38
CA GLU A 124 14.22 -5.94 -16.78
C GLU A 124 13.68 -4.53 -17.08
N ILE A 125 13.03 -3.86 -16.13
CA ILE A 125 12.37 -2.56 -16.37
C ILE A 125 13.39 -1.47 -16.66
N SER A 126 14.47 -1.39 -15.88
CA SER A 126 15.49 -0.34 -16.02
C SER A 126 16.09 -0.22 -17.44
N PRO A 127 16.67 -1.29 -18.04
CA PRO A 127 17.23 -1.19 -19.39
C PRO A 127 16.17 -0.90 -20.47
N LYS A 128 14.92 -1.33 -20.28
CA LYS A 128 13.81 -1.02 -21.21
C LYS A 128 13.46 0.46 -21.17
N LEU A 129 13.48 1.08 -20.00
CA LEU A 129 13.25 2.51 -19.84
C LEU A 129 14.40 3.35 -20.39
N ASP A 130 15.65 2.90 -20.25
CA ASP A 130 16.79 3.55 -20.89
C ASP A 130 16.66 3.56 -22.42
N ASN A 131 16.26 2.43 -23.00
CA ASN A 131 15.98 2.34 -24.44
C ASN A 131 14.81 3.24 -24.85
N LEU A 132 13.73 3.27 -24.06
CA LEU A 132 12.61 4.17 -24.30
C LEU A 132 13.05 5.64 -24.28
N ALA A 133 13.86 6.04 -23.30
CA ALA A 133 14.42 7.39 -23.19
C ALA A 133 15.30 7.74 -24.40
N LYS A 134 16.08 6.79 -24.90
CA LYS A 134 16.87 6.93 -26.14
C LYS A 134 15.98 7.20 -27.35
N TYR A 135 14.91 6.42 -27.55
CA TYR A 135 13.99 6.61 -28.69
C TYR A 135 13.25 7.95 -28.60
N VAL A 136 12.82 8.35 -27.41
CA VAL A 136 12.20 9.67 -27.17
C VAL A 136 13.20 10.80 -27.50
N SER A 137 14.45 10.66 -27.10
CA SER A 137 15.50 11.65 -27.40
C SER A 137 15.78 11.75 -28.91
N GLN A 138 15.76 10.62 -29.63
CA GLN A 138 15.92 10.59 -31.08
C GLN A 138 14.75 11.29 -31.80
N ILE A 139 13.51 11.11 -31.32
CA ILE A 139 12.33 11.83 -31.83
C ILE A 139 12.47 13.35 -31.59
N GLN A 140 12.98 13.77 -30.44
CA GLN A 140 13.24 15.19 -30.15
C GLN A 140 14.26 15.80 -31.12
N VAL A 141 15.35 15.09 -31.41
CA VAL A 141 16.37 15.53 -32.37
C VAL A 141 15.75 15.70 -33.76
N ALA A 142 14.94 14.75 -34.22
CA ALA A 142 14.24 14.86 -35.49
C ALA A 142 13.31 16.09 -35.55
N ASN A 143 12.57 16.36 -34.47
CA ASN A 143 11.73 17.56 -34.38
C ASN A 143 12.54 18.86 -34.48
N SER A 144 13.71 18.91 -33.83
CA SER A 144 14.63 20.04 -33.93
C SER A 144 15.13 20.27 -35.37
N VAL A 145 15.50 19.20 -36.08
CA VAL A 145 15.94 19.28 -37.49
C VAL A 145 14.83 19.83 -38.40
N VAL A 146 13.58 19.40 -38.21
CA VAL A 146 12.44 19.94 -38.97
C VAL A 146 12.24 21.42 -38.69
N SER A 147 12.36 21.83 -37.43
CA SER A 147 12.23 23.23 -37.03
C SER A 147 13.34 24.12 -37.58
N GLN A 148 14.58 23.63 -37.65
CA GLN A 148 15.74 24.41 -38.12
C GLN A 148 15.81 24.55 -39.64
N THR A 149 15.18 23.63 -40.37
CA THR A 149 15.25 23.62 -41.84
C THR A 149 14.14 24.44 -42.50
N ASP A 150 13.35 25.22 -41.74
CA ASP A 150 12.13 25.89 -42.23
C ASP A 150 11.19 24.92 -43.00
N GLY A 151 11.18 23.64 -42.61
CA GLY A 151 10.44 22.59 -43.31
C GLY A 151 11.01 22.17 -44.68
N LYS A 152 12.25 22.56 -45.01
CA LYS A 152 13.00 22.13 -46.20
C LYS A 152 13.70 20.78 -46.04
N ALA A 153 13.76 20.22 -44.82
CA ALA A 153 14.21 18.84 -44.64
C ALA A 153 13.38 17.88 -45.51
N ASP A 154 14.00 16.80 -45.97
CA ASP A 154 13.29 15.72 -46.64
C ASP A 154 12.23 15.14 -45.70
N LYS A 155 10.98 15.55 -45.94
CA LYS A 155 9.83 15.17 -45.12
C LYS A 155 9.65 13.66 -45.08
N SER A 156 9.96 12.96 -46.17
CA SER A 156 9.81 11.52 -46.25
C SER A 156 10.79 10.82 -45.31
N ALA A 157 12.07 11.19 -45.38
CA ALA A 157 13.11 10.62 -44.53
C ALA A 157 12.87 10.90 -43.04
N VAL A 158 12.43 12.11 -42.68
CA VAL A 158 12.13 12.44 -41.28
C VAL A 158 10.91 11.68 -40.76
N VAL A 159 9.84 11.60 -41.55
CA VAL A 159 8.63 10.86 -41.15
C VAL A 159 8.94 9.38 -40.97
N GLU A 160 9.72 8.77 -41.87
CA GLU A 160 10.13 7.38 -41.76
C GLU A 160 10.99 7.13 -40.50
N PHE A 161 11.96 8.01 -40.24
CA PHE A 161 12.77 7.95 -39.02
C PHE A 161 11.94 8.06 -37.74
N VAL A 162 11.00 9.02 -37.69
CA VAL A 162 10.12 9.22 -36.54
C VAL A 162 9.21 8.00 -36.33
N ASN A 163 8.60 7.48 -37.40
CA ASN A 163 7.74 6.30 -37.33
C ASN A 163 8.50 5.05 -36.84
N SER A 164 9.73 4.85 -37.31
CA SER A 164 10.59 3.76 -36.85
C SER A 164 10.86 3.85 -35.33
N ASN A 165 11.23 5.04 -34.84
CA ASN A 165 11.46 5.26 -33.41
C ASN A 165 10.18 5.11 -32.57
N ILE A 166 9.02 5.56 -33.07
CA ILE A 166 7.73 5.37 -32.40
C ILE A 166 7.41 3.88 -32.27
N SER A 167 7.64 3.09 -33.33
CA SER A 167 7.43 1.64 -33.30
C SER A 167 8.32 0.98 -32.24
N LEU A 168 9.61 1.34 -32.20
CA LEU A 168 10.54 0.81 -31.20
C LEU A 168 10.17 1.22 -29.77
N ALA A 169 9.80 2.47 -29.55
CA ALA A 169 9.31 2.96 -28.27
C ALA A 169 8.05 2.20 -27.81
N THR A 170 7.12 1.93 -28.73
CA THR A 170 5.90 1.17 -28.45
C THR A 170 6.22 -0.25 -27.98
N GLU A 171 7.19 -0.92 -28.62
CA GLU A 171 7.64 -2.24 -28.19
C GLU A 171 8.32 -2.22 -26.81
N GLN A 172 9.09 -1.17 -26.48
CA GLN A 172 9.63 -1.01 -25.13
C GLN A 172 8.52 -0.84 -24.09
N VAL A 173 7.49 -0.04 -24.37
CA VAL A 173 6.34 0.16 -23.46
C VAL A 173 5.60 -1.15 -23.21
N LYS A 174 5.30 -1.94 -24.24
CA LYS A 174 4.69 -3.27 -24.08
C LYS A 174 5.56 -4.21 -23.24
N SER A 175 6.88 -4.14 -23.43
CA SER A 175 7.80 -4.97 -22.68
C SER A 175 7.88 -4.55 -21.20
N VAL A 176 7.83 -3.26 -20.90
CA VAL A 176 7.71 -2.75 -19.51
C VAL A 176 6.38 -3.19 -18.87
N ASP A 177 5.27 -3.07 -19.60
CA ASP A 177 3.94 -3.52 -19.14
C ASP A 177 3.93 -5.01 -18.78
N SER A 178 4.55 -5.85 -19.61
CA SER A 178 4.70 -7.28 -19.32
C SER A 178 5.49 -7.57 -18.04
N SER A 179 6.56 -6.81 -17.75
CA SER A 179 7.32 -6.93 -16.50
C SER A 179 6.48 -6.52 -15.28
N TYR A 180 5.69 -5.44 -15.40
CA TYR A 180 4.75 -5.04 -14.33
C TYR A 180 3.69 -6.11 -14.06
N LYS A 181 3.16 -6.75 -15.11
CA LYS A 181 2.20 -7.85 -14.94
C LYS A 181 2.80 -9.02 -14.15
N VAL A 182 4.04 -9.42 -14.46
CA VAL A 182 4.76 -10.47 -13.70
C VAL A 182 4.93 -10.07 -12.23
N MET A 183 5.28 -8.81 -11.95
CA MET A 183 5.38 -8.32 -10.58
C MET A 183 4.04 -8.36 -9.85
N SER A 184 2.95 -7.95 -10.51
CA SER A 184 1.61 -7.97 -9.93
C SER A 184 1.14 -9.39 -9.61
N GLU A 185 1.38 -10.36 -10.51
CA GLU A 185 1.07 -11.76 -10.27
C GLU A 185 1.88 -12.33 -9.09
N ALA A 186 3.17 -11.98 -9.00
CA ALA A 186 4.02 -12.39 -7.88
C ALA A 186 3.59 -11.75 -6.55
N GLN A 187 3.07 -10.52 -6.55
CA GLN A 187 2.48 -9.89 -5.36
C GLN A 187 1.24 -10.66 -4.88
N LEU A 188 0.38 -11.13 -5.79
CA LEU A 188 -0.76 -11.98 -5.43
C LEU A 188 -0.30 -13.31 -4.82
N ASP A 189 0.78 -13.90 -5.32
CA ASP A 189 1.38 -15.10 -4.72
C ASP A 189 1.82 -14.82 -3.26
N LEU A 190 2.44 -13.67 -2.98
CA LEU A 190 2.81 -13.27 -1.61
C LEU A 190 1.58 -13.06 -0.70
N ILE A 191 0.51 -12.46 -1.21
CA ILE A 191 -0.74 -12.26 -0.45
C ILE A 191 -1.34 -13.61 -0.05
N LYS A 192 -1.39 -14.58 -0.97
CA LYS A 192 -1.89 -15.94 -0.66
C LYS A 192 -1.06 -16.63 0.40
N VAL A 193 0.26 -16.46 0.38
CA VAL A 193 1.14 -16.99 1.43
C VAL A 193 0.82 -16.33 2.77
N ALA A 194 0.67 -14.99 2.79
CA ALA A 194 0.29 -14.28 4.01
C ALA A 194 -1.05 -14.78 4.57
N GLU A 195 -2.08 -14.91 3.73
CA GLU A 195 -3.38 -15.47 4.13
C GLU A 195 -3.25 -16.88 4.71
N SER A 196 -2.44 -17.74 4.09
CA SER A 196 -2.18 -19.10 4.58
C SER A 196 -1.55 -19.08 5.97
N LEU A 197 -0.53 -18.24 6.17
CA LEU A 197 0.12 -18.09 7.48
C LEU A 197 -0.85 -17.55 8.53
N PHE A 198 -1.67 -16.55 8.20
CA PHE A 198 -2.71 -16.03 9.11
C PHE A 198 -3.74 -17.08 9.50
N LYS A 199 -4.19 -17.92 8.56
CA LYS A 199 -5.16 -19.00 8.85
C LYS A 199 -4.62 -20.06 9.80
N ARG A 200 -3.30 -20.27 9.84
CA ARG A 200 -2.67 -21.22 10.77
C ARG A 200 -2.62 -20.69 12.21
N GLY A 201 -2.88 -19.39 12.39
CA GLY A 201 -2.74 -18.73 13.67
C GLY A 201 -1.26 -18.50 14.02
N PHE A 202 -1.02 -17.48 14.82
CA PHE A 202 0.28 -17.24 15.41
C PHE A 202 0.11 -17.21 16.92
N ASP A 203 1.02 -17.89 17.62
CA ASP A 203 1.12 -17.73 19.05
C ASP A 203 1.62 -16.31 19.36
N GLY A 204 0.90 -15.65 20.26
CA GLY A 204 1.30 -14.38 20.84
C GLY A 204 1.99 -14.62 22.18
N VAL A 205 3.22 -14.14 22.33
CA VAL A 205 3.93 -14.15 23.61
C VAL A 205 3.98 -12.74 24.15
N ALA A 206 3.42 -12.54 25.34
CA ALA A 206 3.52 -11.28 26.07
C ALA A 206 4.47 -11.45 27.26
N VAL A 207 5.55 -10.69 27.29
CA VAL A 207 6.55 -10.71 28.37
C VAL A 207 6.48 -9.40 29.14
N GLN A 208 6.23 -9.47 30.44
CA GLN A 208 6.22 -8.27 31.29
C GLN A 208 7.62 -7.69 31.45
N ASN A 209 7.73 -6.36 31.37
CA ASN A 209 8.95 -5.65 31.72
C ASN A 209 9.18 -5.73 33.25
N PRO A 210 10.31 -6.27 33.73
CA PRO A 210 10.55 -6.46 35.17
C PRO A 210 10.73 -5.15 35.95
N LYS A 211 10.99 -4.03 35.27
CA LYS A 211 11.26 -2.71 35.89
C LYS A 211 10.06 -1.76 35.83
N GLU A 212 9.17 -1.96 34.87
CA GLU A 212 8.02 -1.09 34.61
C GLU A 212 6.75 -1.93 34.70
N GLY A 213 6.06 -1.86 35.84
CA GLY A 213 4.78 -2.54 36.04
C GLY A 213 3.77 -2.13 34.96
N GLY A 214 3.00 -3.10 34.46
CA GLY A 214 1.98 -2.87 33.43
C GLY A 214 2.51 -2.74 31.99
N LYS A 215 3.83 -2.69 31.77
CA LYS A 215 4.41 -2.67 30.43
C LYS A 215 4.74 -4.08 29.95
N LEU A 216 4.26 -4.43 28.77
CA LEU A 216 4.42 -5.72 28.13
C LEU A 216 5.17 -5.54 26.81
N LYS A 217 6.12 -6.43 26.56
CA LYS A 217 6.69 -6.62 25.23
C LYS A 217 5.97 -7.80 24.59
N VAL A 218 5.24 -7.56 23.52
CA VAL A 218 4.40 -8.55 22.86
C VAL A 218 4.99 -8.91 21.50
N SER A 219 5.15 -10.20 21.27
CA SER A 219 5.62 -10.78 20.01
C SER A 219 4.50 -11.66 19.45
N ILE A 220 3.99 -11.34 18.26
CA ILE A 220 2.90 -12.09 17.61
C ILE A 220 3.42 -12.63 16.29
N GLY A 221 3.76 -13.92 16.26
CA GLY A 221 4.23 -14.59 15.07
C GLY A 221 5.39 -13.86 14.38
N LEU A 222 5.12 -13.32 13.20
CA LEU A 222 6.11 -12.67 12.32
C LEU A 222 6.13 -11.15 12.44
N SER A 223 5.20 -10.59 13.20
CA SER A 223 5.12 -9.15 13.43
C SER A 223 6.30 -8.68 14.27
N PRO A 224 6.82 -7.46 14.04
CA PRO A 224 7.79 -6.86 14.94
C PRO A 224 7.27 -6.84 16.38
N ASP A 225 8.19 -7.03 17.33
CA ASP A 225 7.87 -6.88 18.74
C ASP A 225 7.27 -5.49 18.98
N SER A 226 6.17 -5.46 19.70
CA SER A 226 5.42 -4.23 19.97
C SER A 226 5.27 -4.04 21.48
N ASN A 227 5.27 -2.79 21.92
CA ASN A 227 5.11 -2.46 23.32
C ASN A 227 3.63 -2.22 23.63
N TYR A 228 3.15 -2.86 24.68
CA TYR A 228 1.80 -2.70 25.18
C TYR A 228 1.83 -2.22 26.62
N TRP A 229 0.87 -1.40 27.02
CA TRP A 229 0.73 -0.87 28.35
C TRP A 229 -0.66 -1.16 28.89
N ILE A 230 -0.72 -1.78 30.07
CA ILE A 230 -1.94 -1.92 30.85
C ILE A 230 -2.16 -0.61 31.60
N LEU A 231 -3.08 0.21 31.10
CA LEU A 231 -3.34 1.55 31.64
C LEU A 231 -4.27 1.52 32.85
N ALA A 232 -5.20 0.56 32.87
CA ALA A 232 -6.13 0.34 33.98
C ALA A 232 -6.64 -1.09 33.99
N VAL A 233 -7.07 -1.56 35.16
CA VAL A 233 -7.81 -2.81 35.35
C VAL A 233 -9.06 -2.53 36.18
N ASN A 234 -10.13 -3.29 35.94
CA ASN A 234 -11.34 -3.24 36.75
C ASN A 234 -11.35 -4.44 37.70
N GLY A 235 -11.24 -4.18 39.00
CA GLY A 235 -11.10 -5.17 40.07
C GLY A 235 -9.70 -5.18 40.70
N GLU A 236 -9.48 -6.11 41.64
CA GLU A 236 -8.17 -6.27 42.28
C GLU A 236 -7.22 -7.11 41.42
N SER A 237 -5.91 -7.02 41.67
CA SER A 237 -4.85 -7.63 40.84
C SER A 237 -5.02 -9.14 40.58
N SER A 238 -5.68 -9.89 41.48
CA SER A 238 -5.94 -11.33 41.34
C SER A 238 -7.31 -11.68 40.75
N SER A 239 -8.24 -10.72 40.66
CA SER A 239 -9.65 -10.94 40.35
C SER A 239 -10.22 -9.97 39.31
N TYR A 240 -9.37 -9.26 38.57
CA TYR A 240 -9.81 -8.29 37.57
C TYR A 240 -10.69 -8.94 36.49
N ASN A 241 -11.74 -8.23 36.07
CA ASN A 241 -12.68 -8.67 35.05
C ASN A 241 -12.36 -8.07 33.68
N ALA A 242 -11.79 -6.87 33.65
CA ALA A 242 -11.42 -6.19 32.41
C ALA A 242 -10.14 -5.38 32.56
N ALA A 243 -9.48 -5.11 31.44
CA ALA A 243 -8.27 -4.31 31.34
C ALA A 243 -8.33 -3.34 30.16
N LEU A 244 -7.83 -2.13 30.37
CA LEU A 244 -7.55 -1.14 29.35
C LEU A 244 -6.10 -1.28 28.91
N VAL A 245 -5.90 -1.59 27.64
CA VAL A 245 -4.59 -1.83 27.04
C VAL A 245 -4.34 -0.79 25.95
N TYR A 246 -3.12 -0.27 25.89
CA TYR A 246 -2.69 0.67 24.86
C TYR A 246 -1.41 0.15 24.20
N SER A 247 -1.27 0.38 22.90
CA SER A 247 -0.04 0.18 22.14
C SER A 247 0.27 1.44 21.36
N CYS A 248 1.55 1.72 21.21
CA CYS A 248 2.08 2.80 20.41
C CYS A 248 3.34 2.27 19.72
N SER A 249 3.34 2.31 18.40
CA SER A 249 4.46 1.80 17.60
C SER A 249 4.72 2.68 16.40
N GLU A 250 5.98 2.86 16.05
CA GLU A 250 6.33 3.52 14.80
C GLU A 250 6.06 2.58 13.63
N VAL A 251 5.27 3.04 12.66
CA VAL A 251 5.08 2.30 11.40
C VAL A 251 6.24 2.56 10.46
N LEU A 252 6.61 1.54 9.70
CA LEU A 252 7.74 1.56 8.76
C LEU A 252 7.68 2.70 7.73
N THR A 253 6.51 3.30 7.50
CA THR A 253 6.29 4.41 6.57
C THR A 253 6.50 5.79 7.19
N GLY A 254 6.99 5.88 8.44
CA GLY A 254 7.30 7.16 9.09
C GLY A 254 6.11 7.80 9.80
N GLY A 255 5.27 6.99 10.44
CA GLY A 255 4.13 7.43 11.26
C GLY A 255 4.10 6.70 12.60
N ILE A 256 3.08 6.99 13.41
CA ILE A 256 2.81 6.31 14.67
C ILE A 256 1.46 5.59 14.52
N ASP A 257 1.42 4.30 14.83
CA ASP A 257 0.20 3.52 14.99
C ASP A 257 -0.08 3.39 16.49
N GLU A 258 -1.21 3.95 16.89
CA GLU A 258 -1.71 3.94 18.26
C GLU A 258 -2.98 3.13 18.31
N THR A 259 -3.11 2.26 19.31
CA THR A 259 -4.29 1.43 19.44
C THR A 259 -4.65 1.23 20.89
N VAL A 260 -5.94 1.30 21.17
CA VAL A 260 -6.53 1.04 22.49
C VAL A 260 -7.44 -0.18 22.40
N TRP A 261 -7.30 -1.09 23.35
CA TRP A 261 -8.19 -2.23 23.52
C TRP A 261 -8.78 -2.24 24.93
N ILE A 262 -10.05 -2.62 25.02
CA ILE A 262 -10.66 -3.05 26.26
C ILE A 262 -10.82 -4.56 26.20
N LEU A 263 -10.09 -5.27 27.05
CA LEU A 263 -10.11 -6.72 27.12
C LEU A 263 -10.95 -7.14 28.33
N SER A 264 -12.01 -7.91 28.10
CA SER A 264 -12.86 -8.44 29.18
C SER A 264 -12.75 -9.97 29.27
N ARG A 265 -12.75 -10.49 30.50
CA ARG A 265 -12.87 -11.93 30.81
C ARG A 265 -14.30 -12.42 30.57
N THR A 266 -15.28 -11.52 30.60
CA THR A 266 -16.69 -11.82 30.32
C THR A 266 -17.08 -11.36 28.91
N PRO A 267 -18.05 -12.02 28.27
CA PRO A 267 -18.54 -11.58 26.95
C PRO A 267 -19.17 -10.20 26.94
N GLU A 268 -19.83 -9.85 28.05
CA GLU A 268 -20.47 -8.56 28.24
C GLU A 268 -19.66 -7.77 29.26
N LEU A 269 -19.38 -6.52 28.93
CA LEU A 269 -18.78 -5.54 29.81
C LEU A 269 -19.84 -4.50 30.13
N ASP A 270 -20.02 -4.18 31.41
CA ASP A 270 -20.96 -3.15 31.82
C ASP A 270 -20.54 -1.77 31.33
N ASP A 271 -21.53 -0.92 31.06
CA ASP A 271 -21.27 0.40 30.47
C ASP A 271 -20.52 1.33 31.43
N GLU A 272 -20.64 1.14 32.75
CA GLU A 272 -19.90 1.92 33.75
C GLU A 272 -18.38 1.66 33.65
N THR A 273 -17.98 0.39 33.64
CA THR A 273 -16.57 -0.01 33.47
C THR A 273 -16.01 0.45 32.13
N MET A 274 -16.79 0.29 31.05
CA MET A 274 -16.38 0.74 29.73
C MET A 274 -16.17 2.27 29.69
N MET A 275 -17.12 3.05 30.20
CA MET A 275 -17.02 4.51 30.24
C MET A 275 -15.88 4.97 31.14
N SER A 276 -15.63 4.28 32.24
CA SER A 276 -14.47 4.54 33.12
C SER A 276 -13.15 4.38 32.37
N PHE A 277 -13.01 3.32 31.56
CA PHE A 277 -11.83 3.10 30.71
C PHE A 277 -11.70 4.13 29.58
N ILE A 278 -12.79 4.49 28.91
CA ILE A 278 -12.79 5.53 27.87
C ILE A 278 -12.34 6.87 28.48
N ASN A 279 -12.94 7.28 29.60
CA ASN A 279 -12.57 8.50 30.30
C ASN A 279 -11.10 8.46 30.77
N LYS A 280 -10.61 7.29 31.19
CA LYS A 280 -9.20 7.12 31.56
C LYS A 280 -8.27 7.30 30.36
N ALA A 281 -8.58 6.71 29.21
CA ALA A 281 -7.82 6.90 27.98
C ALA A 281 -7.78 8.38 27.56
N SER A 282 -8.93 9.05 27.54
CA SER A 282 -9.01 10.48 27.21
C SER A 282 -8.23 11.35 28.22
N SER A 283 -8.24 11.01 29.51
CA SER A 283 -7.45 11.73 30.52
C SER A 283 -5.93 11.64 30.31
N LEU A 284 -5.48 10.64 29.55
CA LEU A 284 -4.09 10.44 29.17
C LEU A 284 -3.76 11.07 27.79
N GLY A 285 -4.72 11.75 27.17
CA GLY A 285 -4.57 12.33 25.84
C GLY A 285 -4.68 11.32 24.71
N ILE A 286 -5.19 10.11 24.98
CA ILE A 286 -5.47 9.12 23.94
C ILE A 286 -6.84 9.45 23.37
N ASP A 287 -6.87 9.98 22.15
CA ASP A 287 -8.09 10.43 21.51
C ASP A 287 -8.88 9.24 20.93
N LEU A 288 -10.18 9.22 21.20
CA LEU A 288 -11.13 8.20 20.73
C LEU A 288 -12.28 8.93 20.02
N ASP A 289 -11.91 9.84 19.12
CA ASP A 289 -12.81 10.76 18.45
C ASP A 289 -13.60 10.09 17.29
N CYS A 290 -14.28 10.91 16.51
CA CYS A 290 -15.08 10.45 15.38
C CYS A 290 -14.25 9.88 14.23
N ASP A 291 -12.95 10.16 14.18
CA ASP A 291 -12.06 9.59 13.18
C ASP A 291 -11.61 8.18 13.60
N ALA A 292 -11.60 7.88 14.91
CA ALA A 292 -11.32 6.55 15.45
C ALA A 292 -12.35 6.11 16.53
N PRO A 293 -13.61 5.86 16.15
CA PRO A 293 -14.66 5.54 17.12
C PRO A 293 -14.37 4.22 17.82
N PHE A 294 -14.59 4.17 19.13
CA PHE A 294 -14.52 2.91 19.88
C PHE A 294 -15.66 1.97 19.44
N VAL A 295 -15.29 0.82 18.85
CA VAL A 295 -16.26 -0.18 18.37
C VAL A 295 -16.29 -1.38 19.31
N LYS A 296 -17.46 -1.68 19.88
CA LYS A 296 -17.68 -2.94 20.63
C LYS A 296 -17.61 -4.12 19.64
N ALA A 297 -16.80 -5.12 19.97
CA ALA A 297 -16.75 -6.35 19.18
C ALA A 297 -18.11 -7.06 19.22
N VAL A 298 -18.69 -7.35 18.05
CA VAL A 298 -19.93 -8.13 17.95
C VAL A 298 -19.59 -9.59 18.24
N ARG A 299 -20.16 -10.15 19.31
CA ARG A 299 -20.01 -11.58 19.64
C ARG A 299 -21.14 -12.40 19.03
N THR A 300 -20.79 -13.50 18.38
CA THR A 300 -21.75 -14.53 17.92
C THR A 300 -21.52 -15.80 18.73
N SER A 301 -22.58 -16.39 19.29
CA SER A 301 -22.55 -17.47 20.29
C SER A 301 -22.10 -18.86 19.80
N ASN A 302 -21.63 -19.00 18.56
CA ASN A 302 -21.50 -20.31 17.89
C ASN A 302 -20.04 -20.76 17.66
N CYS A 303 -19.12 -20.47 18.58
CA CYS A 303 -17.78 -21.07 18.53
C CYS A 303 -17.82 -22.48 19.14
N PRO A 304 -17.33 -23.53 18.46
CA PRO A 304 -17.11 -24.83 19.10
C PRO A 304 -16.05 -24.66 20.20
N ALA A 305 -16.29 -25.28 21.35
CA ALA A 305 -15.32 -25.43 22.43
C ALA A 305 -14.18 -26.37 22.02
#